data_AF-A0A533Z8N4-F1
#
_entry.id   AF-A0A533Z8N4-F1
#
_cell.length_a   1.000
_cell.length_b   1.000
_cell.length_c   1.000
_cell.angle_alpha   90.00
_cell.angle_beta   90.00
_cell.angle_gamma   90.00
#
_symmetry.space_group_name_H-M   'P 1'
#
loop_
_entity.id
_entity.type
_entity.pdbx_description
1 polymer ?
#
loop_
_entity_poly.entity_id
_entity_poly.type
_entity_poly.pdbx_seq_one_letter_code
_entity_poly.pdbx_strand_id
1 'polypeptide(L)'
;MFLDNGADVLSDDPFAVAFSERIRTALRPFVDYKHAHPDMADQLQEQLDRALRYFAHKGDLKWVSLLMWAGGNPRSRGWNLNYDDDRDCYASALEEASSQEKLEVLKRLKPDPCQDHLSTLLNCAAQRSSKDNMRYLLELGANPNDKANGGSAAVDHCFKALRLADMEAMLTGLKRLTPTYVASVTLECIRALTQHGALWRPDDNTEMNTMRRALLETDPEVTLEFLMLVIRHKCCSTDTIHALLNPRMKEHVAVWAKPLLRLGLDLRSKTEIKEVESTRKASILAALMRRYDRQKLYDDVWAEPMRTLATKYNLSDVGLAKVCKTLKVPRPSRGYWRQIATGKRVGRRPLLPNMA
;
A
#
# COMPACT_ATOMS: atom_id res chain seq x y z
N MET A 1 37.91 30.59 34.73
CA MET A 1 37.19 30.51 33.44
C MET A 1 36.10 31.59 33.43
N PHE A 2 35.58 32.06 32.30
CA PHE A 2 34.49 33.07 32.28
C PHE A 2 33.25 32.60 33.07
N LEU A 3 32.98 31.29 33.03
CA LEU A 3 31.92 30.63 33.80
C LEU A 3 32.05 30.81 35.32
N ASP A 4 33.29 30.81 35.85
CA ASP A 4 33.56 30.98 37.29
C ASP A 4 33.41 32.45 37.75
N ASN A 5 33.22 33.37 36.81
CA ASN A 5 33.11 34.82 37.07
C ASN A 5 31.68 35.33 36.79
N GLY A 6 30.67 34.46 36.85
CA GLY A 6 29.26 34.85 36.73
C GLY A 6 28.77 35.08 35.30
N ALA A 7 29.40 34.45 34.31
CA ALA A 7 28.85 34.44 32.95
C ALA A 7 27.45 33.82 32.95
N ASP A 8 26.51 34.47 32.25
CA ASP A 8 25.18 33.93 32.04
C ASP A 8 25.26 32.71 31.10
N VAL A 9 24.77 31.58 31.59
CA VAL A 9 24.78 30.29 30.88
C VAL A 9 23.41 29.87 30.38
N LEU A 10 22.36 30.66 30.66
CA LEU A 10 20.97 30.31 30.36
C LEU A 10 20.35 31.25 29.33
N SER A 11 20.58 32.56 29.41
CA SER A 11 19.98 33.50 28.47
C SER A 11 20.51 33.27 27.05
N ASP A 12 19.58 33.11 26.11
CA ASP A 12 19.86 32.84 24.69
C ASP A 12 20.62 31.53 24.41
N ASP A 13 20.59 30.57 25.35
CA ASP A 13 21.11 29.21 25.18
C ASP A 13 22.56 29.14 24.66
N PRO A 14 23.54 29.75 25.35
CA PRO A 14 24.88 30.01 24.83
C PRO A 14 25.66 28.74 24.51
N PHE A 15 25.44 27.64 25.25
CA PHE A 15 26.08 26.36 24.92
C PHE A 15 25.47 25.72 23.68
N ALA A 16 24.15 25.79 23.49
CA ALA A 16 23.51 25.30 22.27
C ALA A 16 24.05 26.03 21.03
N VAL A 17 24.19 27.35 21.11
CA VAL A 17 24.79 28.20 20.06
C VAL A 17 26.26 27.86 19.84
N ALA A 18 27.06 27.73 20.90
CA ALA A 18 28.46 27.35 20.78
C ALA A 18 28.62 25.96 20.12
N PHE A 19 27.73 25.02 20.43
CA PHE A 19 27.74 23.70 19.81
C PHE A 19 27.34 23.76 18.34
N SER A 20 26.32 24.53 17.94
CA SER A 20 25.96 24.67 16.51
C SER A 20 27.07 25.26 15.67
N GLU A 21 27.83 26.20 16.24
CA GLU A 21 29.04 26.79 15.64
C GLU A 21 30.28 25.87 15.72
N ARG A 22 30.10 24.63 16.19
CA ARG A 22 31.13 23.60 16.28
C ARG A 22 32.32 24.00 17.14
N ILE A 23 32.08 24.74 18.23
CA ILE A 23 33.11 25.13 19.18
C ILE A 23 33.42 23.96 20.12
N ARG A 24 34.30 23.05 19.66
CA ARG A 24 34.67 21.82 20.40
C ARG A 24 35.23 22.10 21.79
N THR A 25 35.91 23.23 21.97
CA THR A 25 36.50 23.65 23.26
C THR A 25 35.43 23.97 24.32
N ALA A 26 34.17 24.17 23.95
CA ALA A 26 33.07 24.40 24.89
C ALA A 26 32.54 23.12 25.56
N LEU A 27 32.79 21.92 25.00
CA LEU A 27 32.24 20.65 25.51
C LEU A 27 32.72 20.31 26.92
N ARG A 28 34.04 20.39 27.17
CA ARG A 28 34.58 20.07 28.49
C ARG A 28 34.12 21.07 29.58
N PRO A 29 34.21 22.39 29.34
CA PRO A 29 33.61 23.40 30.22
C PRO A 29 32.14 23.15 30.52
N PHE A 30 31.33 22.81 29.51
CA PHE A 30 29.92 22.49 29.68
C PHE A 30 29.71 21.31 30.65
N VAL A 31 30.41 20.20 30.42
CA VAL A 31 30.27 18.99 31.26
C VAL A 31 30.68 19.30 32.70
N ASP A 32 31.83 19.94 32.89
CA ASP A 32 32.33 20.30 34.22
C ASP A 32 31.37 21.27 34.93
N TYR A 33 30.86 22.27 34.21
CA TYR A 33 29.93 23.27 34.77
C TYR A 33 28.59 22.66 35.17
N LYS A 34 28.00 21.82 34.31
CA LYS A 34 26.74 21.13 34.59
C LYS A 34 26.83 20.20 35.80
N HIS A 35 27.97 19.53 35.98
CA HIS A 35 28.20 18.71 37.18
C HIS A 35 28.34 19.55 38.46
N ALA A 36 28.92 20.75 38.36
CA ALA A 36 29.10 21.64 39.49
C ALA A 36 27.81 22.39 39.91
N HIS A 37 26.83 22.51 39.01
CA HIS A 37 25.59 23.27 39.23
C HIS A 37 24.33 22.42 38.99
N PRO A 38 23.98 21.50 39.93
CA PRO A 38 22.80 20.65 39.79
C PRO A 38 21.47 21.41 39.69
N ASP A 39 21.41 22.62 40.24
CA ASP A 39 20.26 23.54 40.21
C ASP A 39 19.92 24.04 38.80
N MET A 40 20.89 24.03 37.88
CA MET A 40 20.73 24.42 36.47
C MET A 40 20.84 23.24 35.50
N ALA A 41 20.94 22.01 36.02
CA ALA A 41 21.28 20.84 35.22
C ALA A 41 20.25 20.53 34.13
N ASP A 42 18.97 20.79 34.38
CA ASP A 42 17.88 20.53 33.43
C ASP A 42 17.91 21.52 32.27
N GLN A 43 18.10 22.81 32.54
CA GLN A 43 18.21 23.84 31.50
C GLN A 43 19.47 23.62 30.64
N LEU A 44 20.60 23.25 31.27
CA LEU A 44 21.83 22.90 30.56
C LEU A 44 21.69 21.61 29.76
N GLN A 45 20.95 20.60 30.28
CA GLN A 45 20.64 19.38 29.54
C GLN A 45 19.82 19.71 28.29
N GLU A 46 18.84 20.60 28.38
CA GLU A 46 18.02 20.97 27.21
C GLU A 46 18.86 21.66 26.12
N GLN A 47 19.83 22.51 26.47
CA GLN A 47 20.77 23.07 25.49
C GLN A 47 21.59 21.98 24.77
N LEU A 48 22.05 20.97 25.51
CA LEU A 48 22.79 19.83 24.96
C LEU A 48 21.91 18.96 24.05
N ASP A 49 20.71 18.64 24.49
CA ASP A 49 19.75 17.82 23.74
C ASP A 49 19.28 18.53 22.48
N ARG A 50 19.09 19.86 22.54
CA ARG A 50 18.76 20.69 21.38
C ARG A 50 19.86 20.67 20.33
N ALA A 51 21.12 20.80 20.76
CA ALA A 51 22.26 20.65 19.87
C ALA A 51 22.34 19.23 19.27
N LEU A 52 22.03 18.20 20.07
CA LEU A 52 22.01 16.82 19.60
C LEU A 52 20.94 16.61 18.52
N ARG A 53 19.73 17.13 18.70
CA ARG A 53 18.65 17.14 17.69
C ARG A 53 19.11 17.84 16.41
N TYR A 54 19.73 19.02 16.54
CA TYR A 54 20.25 19.79 15.41
C TYR A 54 21.27 18.99 14.58
N PHE A 55 22.27 18.37 15.23
CA PHE A 55 23.27 17.60 14.51
C PHE A 55 22.75 16.26 14.01
N ALA A 56 21.76 15.67 14.67
CA ALA A 56 21.06 14.50 14.18
C ALA A 56 20.33 14.78 12.87
N HIS A 57 19.64 15.92 12.79
CA HIS A 57 19.00 16.42 11.58
C HIS A 57 20.01 16.67 10.44
N LYS A 58 21.12 17.35 10.74
CA LYS A 58 22.17 17.63 9.75
C LYS A 58 22.94 16.39 9.30
N GLY A 59 22.96 15.33 10.10
CA GLY A 59 23.73 14.11 9.82
C GLY A 59 25.20 14.20 10.23
N ASP A 60 25.57 15.08 11.17
CA ASP A 60 26.96 15.26 11.61
C ASP A 60 27.33 14.19 12.66
N LEU A 61 27.77 13.03 12.17
CA LEU A 61 28.08 11.87 13.01
C LEU A 61 29.14 12.16 14.09
N LYS A 62 30.08 13.06 13.80
CA LYS A 62 31.14 13.46 14.74
C LYS A 62 30.53 14.21 15.92
N TRP A 63 29.73 15.24 15.65
CA TRP A 63 29.09 16.03 16.70
C TRP A 63 28.03 15.26 17.47
N VAL A 64 27.24 14.42 16.80
CA VAL A 64 26.33 13.48 17.47
C VAL A 64 27.11 12.61 18.46
N SER A 65 28.25 12.07 18.05
CA SER A 65 29.07 11.23 18.95
C SER A 65 29.65 12.00 20.14
N LEU A 66 30.08 13.24 19.93
CA LEU A 66 30.61 14.11 20.99
C LEU A 66 29.53 14.54 21.99
N LEU A 67 28.33 14.86 21.50
CA LEU A 67 27.21 15.26 22.35
C LEU A 67 26.64 14.06 23.13
N MET A 68 26.58 12.89 22.50
CA MET A 68 26.28 11.63 23.21
C MET A 68 27.33 11.34 24.31
N TRP A 69 28.62 11.62 24.06
CA TRP A 69 29.65 11.51 25.09
C TRP A 69 29.46 12.52 26.23
N ALA A 70 29.00 13.73 25.93
CA ALA A 70 28.70 14.77 26.92
C ALA A 70 27.39 14.52 27.70
N GLY A 71 26.69 13.40 27.46
CA GLY A 71 25.44 13.04 28.15
C GLY A 71 24.16 13.50 27.46
N GLY A 72 24.21 13.78 26.15
CA GLY A 72 23.02 14.12 25.37
C GLY A 72 22.02 12.97 25.34
N ASN A 73 20.75 13.27 25.58
CA ASN A 73 19.67 12.31 25.58
C ASN A 73 18.99 12.26 24.20
N PRO A 74 19.14 11.16 23.42
CA PRO A 74 18.59 11.10 22.09
C PRO A 74 17.06 10.95 22.04
N ARG A 75 16.43 10.71 23.20
CA ARG A 75 14.97 10.55 23.36
C ARG A 75 14.27 11.83 23.82
N SER A 76 15.03 12.83 24.25
CA SER A 76 14.48 14.12 24.66
C SER A 76 13.82 14.80 23.45
N ARG A 77 12.53 15.11 23.58
CA ARG A 77 11.76 15.82 22.55
C ARG A 77 11.80 17.32 22.80
N GLY A 78 12.05 18.07 21.74
CA GLY A 78 12.01 19.52 21.74
C GLY A 78 12.17 20.05 20.33
N TRP A 79 12.20 21.37 20.18
CA TRP A 79 12.63 21.98 18.93
C TRP A 79 14.14 21.80 18.74
N ASN A 80 14.62 22.02 17.53
CA ASN A 80 16.04 22.02 17.18
C ASN A 80 16.42 23.41 16.63
N LEU A 81 17.73 23.69 16.49
CA LEU A 81 18.22 25.02 16.10
C LEU A 81 17.96 25.44 14.63
N ASN A 82 17.23 24.67 13.83
CA ASN A 82 16.92 25.02 12.43
C ASN A 82 15.62 25.81 12.27
N TYR A 83 14.74 25.79 13.27
CA TYR A 83 13.39 26.35 13.18
C TYR A 83 13.06 27.12 14.46
N ASP A 84 12.02 27.95 14.37
CA ASP A 84 11.46 28.62 15.55
C ASP A 84 10.85 27.60 16.52
N ASP A 85 10.66 28.01 17.77
CA ASP A 85 10.04 27.21 18.82
C ASP A 85 8.55 26.96 18.53
N ASP A 86 8.30 25.98 17.66
CA ASP A 86 6.98 25.48 17.33
C ASP A 86 6.77 24.09 17.94
N ARG A 87 5.84 24.01 18.90
CA ARG A 87 5.50 22.79 19.63
C ARG A 87 5.02 21.66 18.72
N ASP A 88 4.41 21.99 17.58
CA ASP A 88 3.93 20.99 16.62
C ASP A 88 5.10 20.34 15.85
N CYS A 89 6.28 20.96 15.87
CA CYS A 89 7.50 20.48 15.22
C CYS A 89 8.47 19.78 16.19
N TYR A 90 8.10 19.57 17.46
CA TYR A 90 8.99 18.95 18.43
C TYR A 90 9.30 17.49 18.08
N ALA A 91 10.58 17.17 18.03
CA ALA A 91 11.08 15.84 17.74
C ALA A 91 12.23 15.48 18.69
N SER A 92 12.52 14.20 18.81
CA SER A 92 13.73 13.67 19.45
C SER A 92 14.86 13.54 18.43
N ALA A 93 16.10 13.36 18.89
CA ALA A 93 17.23 13.16 17.98
C ALA A 93 17.08 11.87 17.15
N LEU A 94 16.43 10.84 17.72
CA LEU A 94 16.06 9.61 17.01
C LEU A 94 15.10 9.90 15.84
N GLU A 95 14.06 10.70 16.08
CA GLU A 95 13.07 11.07 15.06
C GLU A 95 13.69 11.95 13.96
N GLU A 96 14.56 12.90 14.34
CA GLU A 96 15.32 13.72 13.39
C GLU A 96 16.19 12.87 12.47
N ALA A 97 17.01 11.98 13.04
CA ALA A 97 17.87 11.10 12.26
C ALA A 97 17.07 10.12 11.38
N SER A 98 15.92 9.64 11.90
CA SER A 98 15.02 8.75 11.17
C SER A 98 14.38 9.45 9.96
N SER A 99 13.94 10.69 10.11
CA SER A 99 13.31 11.45 9.03
C SER A 99 14.30 11.92 7.94
N GLN A 100 15.52 12.33 8.29
CA GLN A 100 16.46 12.97 7.35
C GLN A 100 17.40 12.00 6.59
N GLU A 101 17.05 10.72 6.51
CA GLU A 101 17.86 9.66 5.87
C GLU A 101 19.30 9.57 6.41
N LYS A 102 19.45 9.73 7.73
CA LYS A 102 20.77 9.69 8.40
C LYS A 102 20.99 8.35 9.08
N LEU A 103 21.11 7.26 8.30
CA LEU A 103 21.24 5.89 8.83
C LEU A 103 22.36 5.73 9.85
N GLU A 104 23.55 6.25 9.55
CA GLU A 104 24.70 6.08 10.44
C GLU A 104 24.56 6.87 11.74
N VAL A 105 23.88 8.02 11.68
CA VAL A 105 23.49 8.76 12.89
C VAL A 105 22.44 7.97 13.67
N LEU A 106 21.40 7.46 13.02
CA LEU A 106 20.35 6.68 13.67
C LEU A 106 20.95 5.46 14.40
N LYS A 107 21.81 4.68 13.73
CA LYS A 107 22.57 3.58 14.35
C LYS A 107 23.42 4.05 15.54
N ARG A 108 24.07 5.21 15.42
CA ARG A 108 24.90 5.78 16.49
C ARG A 108 24.10 6.19 17.72
N LEU A 109 22.85 6.61 17.52
CA LEU A 109 21.90 6.98 18.58
C LEU A 109 21.28 5.77 19.28
N LYS A 110 21.38 4.57 18.69
CA LYS A 110 20.97 3.28 19.26
C LYS A 110 19.48 3.24 19.70
N PRO A 111 18.54 3.26 18.74
CA PRO A 111 17.15 2.93 19.04
C PRO A 111 17.07 1.56 19.73
N ASP A 112 16.24 1.47 20.76
CA ASP A 112 16.06 0.31 21.61
C ASP A 112 14.60 -0.15 21.52
N PRO A 113 14.31 -1.35 20.98
CA PRO A 113 12.96 -1.90 20.91
C PRO A 113 12.20 -1.94 22.24
N CYS A 114 12.92 -1.99 23.37
CA CYS A 114 12.31 -2.08 24.69
C CYS A 114 11.91 -0.71 25.27
N GLN A 115 12.50 0.38 24.75
CA GLN A 115 12.31 1.73 25.28
C GLN A 115 11.66 2.67 24.26
N ASP A 116 11.87 2.43 22.97
CA ASP A 116 11.49 3.34 21.90
C ASP A 116 10.29 2.83 21.12
N HIS A 117 9.41 3.76 20.74
CA HIS A 117 8.30 3.48 19.84
C HIS A 117 8.82 3.37 18.40
N LEU A 118 9.34 2.21 18.04
CA LEU A 118 9.95 1.99 16.72
C LEU A 118 8.98 2.22 15.55
N SER A 119 7.67 2.02 15.74
CA SER A 119 6.65 2.36 14.74
C SER A 119 6.58 3.87 14.47
N THR A 120 6.75 4.71 15.49
CA THR A 120 6.85 6.17 15.33
C THR A 120 8.08 6.53 14.49
N LEU A 121 9.24 5.93 14.80
CA LEU A 121 10.46 6.14 14.01
C LEU A 121 10.29 5.67 12.57
N LEU A 122 9.61 4.54 12.35
CA LEU A 122 9.31 4.00 11.03
C LEU A 122 8.42 4.97 10.24
N ASN A 123 7.42 5.57 10.89
CA ASN A 123 6.56 6.58 10.29
C ASN A 123 7.33 7.86 9.93
N CYS A 124 8.24 8.32 10.79
CA CYS A 124 9.14 9.45 10.48
C CYS A 124 10.00 9.17 9.24
N ALA A 125 10.58 7.97 9.14
CA ALA A 125 11.35 7.56 7.96
C ALA A 125 10.48 7.51 6.69
N ALA A 126 9.24 6.99 6.80
CA ALA A 126 8.31 6.88 5.69
C ALA A 126 7.85 8.25 5.15
N GLN A 127 7.71 9.27 6.00
CA GLN A 127 7.32 10.64 5.59
C GLN A 127 8.30 11.30 4.61
N ARG A 128 9.56 10.88 4.63
CA ARG A 128 10.61 11.38 3.72
C ARG A 128 11.11 10.31 2.75
N SER A 129 10.42 9.17 2.67
CA SER A 129 10.81 8.01 1.87
C SER A 129 12.24 7.52 2.14
N SER A 130 12.68 7.57 3.41
CA SER A 130 14.02 7.12 3.82
C SER A 130 14.11 5.60 3.86
N LYS A 131 14.44 5.00 2.72
CA LYS A 131 14.46 3.55 2.51
C LYS A 131 15.36 2.81 3.49
N ASP A 132 16.58 3.28 3.69
CA ASP A 132 17.57 2.54 4.48
C ASP A 132 17.27 2.62 5.98
N ASN A 133 16.74 3.75 6.46
CA ASN A 133 16.23 3.85 7.83
C ASN A 133 15.03 2.94 8.06
N MET A 134 14.08 2.89 7.10
CA MET A 134 12.92 2.00 7.19
C MET A 134 13.35 0.53 7.29
N ARG A 135 14.28 0.09 6.44
CA ARG A 135 14.81 -1.29 6.49
C ARG A 135 15.45 -1.58 7.84
N TYR A 136 16.35 -0.70 8.30
CA TYR A 136 17.01 -0.88 9.59
C TYR A 136 16.01 -0.97 10.75
N LEU A 137 14.98 -0.11 10.78
CA LEU A 137 13.96 -0.13 11.83
C LEU A 137 13.09 -1.39 11.77
N LEU A 138 12.74 -1.87 10.58
CA LEU A 138 12.00 -3.13 10.40
C LEU A 138 12.84 -4.34 10.86
N GLU A 139 14.13 -4.37 10.54
CA GLU A 139 15.07 -5.39 11.02
C GLU A 139 15.24 -5.35 12.54
N LEU A 140 15.16 -4.16 13.13
CA LEU A 140 15.21 -3.95 14.58
C LEU A 140 13.90 -4.36 15.29
N GLY A 141 12.85 -4.68 14.54
CA GLY A 141 11.57 -5.16 15.07
C GLY A 141 10.46 -4.11 15.14
N ALA A 142 10.56 -3.00 14.39
CA ALA A 142 9.46 -2.05 14.26
C ALA A 142 8.20 -2.75 13.73
N ASN A 143 7.07 -2.58 14.41
CA ASN A 143 5.78 -3.08 13.91
C ASN A 143 5.35 -2.23 12.70
N PRO A 144 5.24 -2.81 11.48
CA PRO A 144 4.78 -2.08 10.31
C PRO A 144 3.27 -1.84 10.29
N ASN A 145 2.50 -2.47 11.18
CA ASN A 145 1.04 -2.43 11.26
C ASN A 145 0.58 -1.78 12.56
N ASP A 146 0.84 -0.49 12.68
CA ASP A 146 0.66 0.30 13.89
C ASP A 146 -0.72 0.97 14.02
N LYS A 147 -1.53 0.98 12.96
CA LYS A 147 -2.89 1.54 13.00
C LYS A 147 -3.80 0.70 13.89
N ALA A 148 -4.81 1.34 14.49
CA ALA A 148 -5.82 0.66 15.30
C ALA A 148 -6.59 -0.44 14.51
N ASN A 149 -6.75 -0.27 13.20
CA ASN A 149 -7.38 -1.26 12.32
C ASN A 149 -6.42 -2.40 11.87
N GLY A 150 -5.19 -2.42 12.39
CA GLY A 150 -4.12 -3.36 12.03
C GLY A 150 -3.46 -3.10 10.67
N GLY A 151 -3.66 -1.91 10.10
CA GLY A 151 -3.00 -1.44 8.89
C GLY A 151 -1.69 -0.68 9.17
N SER A 152 -1.01 -0.29 8.10
CA SER A 152 0.28 0.39 8.14
C SER A 152 0.16 1.89 7.90
N ALA A 153 0.45 2.71 8.93
CA ALA A 153 0.52 4.16 8.75
C ALA A 153 1.73 4.55 7.88
N ALA A 154 2.81 3.77 7.92
CA ALA A 154 3.99 3.97 7.09
C ALA A 154 3.67 3.91 5.58
N VAL A 155 2.80 2.99 5.14
CA VAL A 155 2.34 2.94 3.74
C VAL A 155 1.60 4.24 3.37
N ASP A 156 0.73 4.74 4.25
CA ASP A 156 0.00 5.99 4.01
C ASP A 156 0.94 7.20 3.95
N HIS A 157 1.97 7.22 4.80
CA HIS A 157 3.02 8.24 4.77
C HIS A 157 3.85 8.19 3.48
N CYS A 158 4.18 7.00 2.96
CA CYS A 158 4.86 6.88 1.67
C CYS A 158 4.05 7.51 0.52
N PHE A 159 2.72 7.32 0.48
CA PHE A 159 1.88 7.96 -0.55
C PHE A 159 1.74 9.47 -0.37
N LYS A 160 1.67 9.94 0.88
CA LYS A 160 1.72 11.39 1.17
C LYS A 160 3.05 11.97 0.71
N ALA A 161 4.17 11.31 1.01
CA ALA A 161 5.51 11.72 0.59
C ALA A 161 5.63 11.78 -0.93
N LEU A 162 5.14 10.77 -1.66
CA LEU A 162 5.13 10.73 -3.13
C LEU A 162 4.45 11.96 -3.74
N ARG A 163 3.31 12.37 -3.17
CA ARG A 163 2.56 13.56 -3.60
C ARG A 163 3.28 14.86 -3.29
N LEU A 164 4.05 14.91 -2.20
CA LEU A 164 4.84 16.09 -1.81
C LEU A 164 6.21 16.14 -2.51
N ALA A 165 6.65 15.05 -3.15
CA ALA A 165 8.03 14.93 -3.61
C ALA A 165 8.35 15.76 -4.86
N ASP A 166 7.36 16.14 -5.68
CA ASP A 166 7.55 17.15 -6.74
C ASP A 166 7.27 18.56 -6.20
N MET A 167 8.12 19.00 -5.26
CA MET A 167 8.07 20.34 -4.67
C MET A 167 8.14 21.45 -5.73
N GLU A 168 8.86 21.22 -6.83
CA GLU A 168 8.94 22.17 -7.94
C GLU A 168 7.58 22.34 -8.62
N ALA A 169 6.90 21.25 -8.97
CA ALA A 169 5.53 21.31 -9.50
C ALA A 169 4.56 21.97 -8.52
N MET A 170 4.72 21.72 -7.21
CA MET A 170 3.90 22.33 -6.17
C MET A 170 4.09 23.85 -6.08
N LEU A 171 5.34 24.32 -6.09
CA LEU A 171 5.68 25.74 -5.97
C LEU A 171 5.40 26.52 -7.27
N THR A 172 5.57 25.88 -8.43
CA THR A 172 5.39 26.52 -9.75
C THR A 172 3.96 26.36 -10.31
N GLY A 173 3.15 25.48 -9.72
CA GLY A 173 1.83 25.12 -10.24
C GLY A 173 1.87 24.35 -11.57
N LEU A 174 3.05 23.90 -12.02
CA LEU A 174 3.21 23.11 -13.24
C LEU A 174 2.54 21.75 -13.07
N LYS A 175 1.50 21.50 -13.87
CA LYS A 175 0.86 20.17 -13.93
C LYS A 175 1.70 19.24 -14.80
N ARG A 176 2.62 18.50 -14.17
CA ARG A 176 3.36 17.39 -14.78
C ARG A 176 3.21 16.12 -13.94
N LEU A 177 3.49 14.97 -14.54
CA LEU A 177 3.57 13.71 -13.80
C LEU A 177 4.83 13.72 -12.92
N THR A 178 4.73 13.11 -11.74
CA THR A 178 5.86 12.90 -10.84
C THR A 178 6.94 12.07 -11.57
N PRO A 179 8.21 12.51 -11.57
CA PRO A 179 9.28 11.77 -12.23
C PRO A 179 9.40 10.33 -11.72
N THR A 180 9.63 9.38 -12.63
CA THR A 180 9.66 7.94 -12.32
C THR A 180 10.67 7.57 -11.23
N TYR A 181 11.82 8.25 -11.16
CA TYR A 181 12.84 8.01 -10.12
C TYR A 181 12.36 8.37 -8.70
N VAL A 182 11.48 9.36 -8.57
CA VAL A 182 10.89 9.75 -7.28
C VAL A 182 9.89 8.70 -6.82
N ALA A 183 9.08 8.21 -7.76
CA ALA A 183 8.15 7.13 -7.52
C ALA A 183 8.87 5.82 -7.18
N SER A 184 10.02 5.53 -7.81
CA SER A 184 10.76 4.29 -7.56
C SER A 184 11.28 4.19 -6.12
N VAL A 185 11.79 5.28 -5.54
CA VAL A 185 12.24 5.29 -4.13
C VAL A 185 11.06 4.97 -3.21
N THR A 186 9.90 5.59 -3.44
CA THR A 186 8.69 5.33 -2.65
C THR A 186 8.23 3.87 -2.80
N LEU A 187 8.26 3.31 -4.02
CA LEU A 187 7.92 1.91 -4.25
C LEU A 187 8.91 0.94 -3.58
N GLU A 188 10.19 1.29 -3.50
CA GLU A 188 11.18 0.51 -2.73
C GLU A 188 10.86 0.51 -1.22
N CYS A 189 10.42 1.65 -0.67
CA CYS A 189 9.95 1.74 0.72
C CYS A 189 8.72 0.87 0.96
N ILE A 190 7.70 0.96 0.09
CA ILE A 190 6.49 0.13 0.17
C ILE A 190 6.87 -1.35 0.01
N ARG A 191 7.80 -1.69 -0.87
CA ARG A 191 8.31 -3.06 -1.04
C ARG A 191 8.95 -3.58 0.25
N ALA A 192 9.78 -2.78 0.93
CA ALA A 192 10.35 -3.16 2.21
C ALA A 192 9.26 -3.41 3.26
N LEU A 193 8.30 -2.49 3.39
CA LEU A 193 7.16 -2.64 4.29
C LEU A 193 6.37 -3.93 4.03
N THR A 194 5.98 -4.18 2.78
CA THR A 194 5.20 -5.37 2.40
C THR A 194 5.98 -6.68 2.58
N GLN A 195 7.29 -6.68 2.39
CA GLN A 195 8.15 -7.83 2.71
C GLN A 195 8.19 -8.14 4.21
N HIS A 196 8.08 -7.12 5.06
CA HIS A 196 7.96 -7.26 6.52
C HIS A 196 6.50 -7.40 7.00
N GLY A 197 5.56 -7.66 6.10
CA GLY A 197 4.17 -7.98 6.45
C GLY A 197 3.26 -6.76 6.67
N ALA A 198 3.63 -5.59 6.16
CA ALA A 198 2.74 -4.42 6.17
C ALA A 198 1.43 -4.70 5.44
N LEU A 199 0.32 -4.36 6.09
CA LEU A 199 -1.03 -4.46 5.59
C LEU A 199 -1.52 -3.07 5.18
N TRP A 200 -2.09 -2.98 3.99
CA TRP A 200 -2.68 -1.73 3.51
C TRP A 200 -4.17 -1.71 3.84
N ARG A 201 -4.54 -0.87 4.82
CA ARG A 201 -5.92 -0.70 5.32
C ARG A 201 -6.21 0.79 5.54
N PRO A 202 -6.74 1.49 4.53
CA PRO A 202 -7.20 2.87 4.68
C PRO A 202 -8.30 2.96 5.76
N ASP A 203 -8.21 3.94 6.66
CA ASP A 203 -9.19 4.16 7.72
C ASP A 203 -10.48 4.76 7.16
N ASP A 204 -10.37 5.62 6.15
CA ASP A 204 -11.49 6.36 5.60
C ASP A 204 -11.35 6.66 4.09
N ASN A 205 -12.35 7.37 3.57
CA ASN A 205 -12.35 7.83 2.19
C ASN A 205 -11.29 8.91 1.91
N THR A 206 -10.83 9.64 2.93
CA THR A 206 -9.82 10.71 2.82
C THR A 206 -8.46 10.10 2.48
N GLU A 207 -8.04 9.06 3.19
CA GLU A 207 -6.82 8.31 2.92
C GLU A 207 -6.87 7.62 1.56
N MET A 208 -7.99 6.96 1.25
CA MET A 208 -8.21 6.35 -0.06
C MET A 208 -8.09 7.37 -1.19
N ASN A 209 -8.66 8.57 -1.03
CA ASN A 209 -8.57 9.63 -2.03
C ASN A 209 -7.17 10.23 -2.14
N THR A 210 -6.45 10.35 -1.03
CA THR A 210 -5.05 10.82 -1.02
C THR A 210 -4.18 9.89 -1.86
N MET A 211 -4.36 8.59 -1.69
CA MET A 211 -3.65 7.57 -2.45
C MET A 211 -4.03 7.55 -3.93
N ARG A 212 -5.32 7.64 -4.27
CA ARG A 212 -5.75 7.77 -5.67
C ARG A 212 -5.12 8.99 -6.35
N ARG A 213 -5.05 10.13 -5.65
CA ARG A 213 -4.41 11.34 -6.19
C ARG A 213 -2.92 11.12 -6.44
N ALA A 214 -2.20 10.59 -5.44
CA ALA A 214 -0.78 10.31 -5.56
C ALA A 214 -0.47 9.37 -6.76
N LEU A 215 -1.28 8.34 -6.96
CA LEU A 215 -1.12 7.40 -8.08
C LEU A 215 -1.48 8.02 -9.44
N LEU A 216 -2.57 8.79 -9.53
CA LEU A 216 -2.98 9.46 -10.78
C LEU A 216 -1.99 10.54 -11.23
N GLU A 217 -1.19 11.07 -10.31
CA GLU A 217 -0.14 12.05 -10.57
C GLU A 217 1.18 11.39 -11.02
N THR A 218 1.25 10.05 -11.11
CA THR A 218 2.43 9.28 -11.53
C THR A 218 2.20 8.53 -12.86
N ASP A 219 3.24 7.89 -13.40
CA ASP A 219 3.10 6.98 -14.54
C ASP A 219 2.26 5.72 -14.19
N PRO A 220 1.41 5.19 -15.09
CA PRO A 220 0.62 3.97 -14.86
C PRO A 220 1.39 2.75 -14.35
N GLU A 221 2.66 2.64 -14.73
CA GLU A 221 3.61 1.61 -14.30
C GLU A 221 3.79 1.61 -12.77
N VAL A 222 3.75 2.78 -12.13
CA VAL A 222 3.86 2.94 -10.67
C VAL A 222 2.65 2.32 -9.98
N THR A 223 1.45 2.62 -10.49
CA THR A 223 0.20 2.03 -10.00
C THR A 223 0.21 0.51 -10.17
N LEU A 224 0.66 0.02 -11.33
CA LEU A 224 0.79 -1.41 -11.56
C LEU A 224 1.75 -2.06 -10.58
N GLU A 225 2.94 -1.49 -10.38
CA GLU A 225 3.95 -2.03 -9.46
C GLU A 225 3.41 -2.11 -8.04
N PHE A 226 2.74 -1.05 -7.59
CA PHE A 226 2.05 -1.05 -6.31
C PHE A 226 0.99 -2.17 -6.22
N LEU A 227 0.12 -2.32 -7.22
CA LEU A 227 -0.90 -3.37 -7.25
C LEU A 227 -0.26 -4.77 -7.20
N MET A 228 0.82 -4.99 -7.95
CA MET A 228 1.56 -6.25 -7.93
C MET A 228 2.15 -6.55 -6.54
N LEU A 229 2.70 -5.54 -5.86
CA LEU A 229 3.23 -5.69 -4.50
C LEU A 229 2.13 -6.12 -3.52
N VAL A 230 1.00 -5.40 -3.48
CA VAL A 230 -0.06 -5.69 -2.50
C VAL A 230 -0.78 -7.01 -2.76
N ILE A 231 -0.91 -7.43 -4.03
CA ILE A 231 -1.47 -8.76 -4.37
C ILE A 231 -0.49 -9.86 -3.97
N ARG A 232 0.78 -9.72 -4.35
CA ARG A 232 1.82 -10.74 -4.10
C ARG A 232 2.01 -11.01 -2.61
N HIS A 233 2.05 -9.94 -1.82
CA HIS A 233 2.25 -10.02 -0.37
C HIS A 233 0.93 -10.12 0.42
N LYS A 234 -0.22 -10.18 -0.25
CA LYS A 234 -1.57 -10.26 0.37
C LYS A 234 -1.82 -9.16 1.40
N CYS A 235 -1.40 -7.94 1.09
CA CYS A 235 -1.43 -6.81 2.03
C CYS A 235 -2.85 -6.26 2.28
N CYS A 236 -3.81 -6.55 1.40
CA CYS A 236 -5.16 -6.02 1.48
C CYS A 236 -6.18 -7.00 0.89
N SER A 237 -7.47 -6.74 1.14
CA SER A 237 -8.55 -7.54 0.57
C SER A 237 -8.83 -7.17 -0.89
N THR A 238 -9.43 -8.07 -1.65
CA THR A 238 -9.89 -7.80 -3.02
C THR A 238 -10.87 -6.63 -3.05
N ASP A 239 -11.72 -6.49 -2.03
CA ASP A 239 -12.66 -5.37 -1.92
C ASP A 239 -11.94 -4.03 -1.74
N THR A 240 -10.84 -4.00 -0.97
CA THR A 240 -10.00 -2.81 -0.81
C THR A 240 -9.34 -2.41 -2.14
N ILE A 241 -8.87 -3.39 -2.94
CA ILE A 241 -8.32 -3.12 -4.28
C ILE A 241 -9.40 -2.59 -5.21
N HIS A 242 -10.60 -3.18 -5.21
CA HIS A 242 -11.72 -2.68 -6.01
C HIS A 242 -12.16 -1.28 -5.56
N ALA A 243 -12.10 -0.99 -4.26
CA ALA A 243 -12.35 0.34 -3.75
C ALA A 243 -11.30 1.33 -4.30
N LEU A 244 -10.01 1.00 -4.35
CA LEU A 244 -8.99 1.86 -4.96
C LEU A 244 -9.34 2.21 -6.42
N LEU A 245 -9.69 1.17 -7.19
CA LEU A 245 -9.91 1.21 -8.64
C LEU A 245 -11.26 1.83 -9.02
N ASN A 246 -11.43 3.12 -8.72
CA ASN A 246 -12.54 3.91 -9.24
C ASN A 246 -12.42 4.09 -10.78
N PRO A 247 -13.42 4.67 -11.48
CA PRO A 247 -13.39 4.79 -12.93
C PRO A 247 -12.12 5.44 -13.49
N ARG A 248 -11.62 6.52 -12.86
CA ARG A 248 -10.38 7.20 -13.27
C ARG A 248 -9.14 6.35 -13.08
N MET A 249 -9.04 5.63 -11.95
CA MET A 249 -7.95 4.69 -11.70
C MET A 249 -7.96 3.53 -12.69
N LYS A 250 -9.14 3.01 -13.05
CA LYS A 250 -9.26 1.94 -14.06
C LYS A 250 -8.81 2.40 -15.44
N GLU A 251 -9.17 3.62 -15.83
CA GLU A 251 -8.68 4.25 -17.06
C GLU A 251 -7.16 4.40 -17.03
N HIS A 252 -6.62 4.87 -15.91
CA HIS A 252 -5.17 5.04 -15.71
C HIS A 252 -4.39 3.72 -15.91
N VAL A 253 -4.92 2.58 -15.45
CA VAL A 253 -4.27 1.26 -15.63
C VAL A 253 -4.85 0.43 -16.78
N ALA A 254 -5.65 1.01 -17.67
CA ALA A 254 -6.40 0.26 -18.68
C ALA A 254 -5.50 -0.53 -19.65
N VAL A 255 -4.32 0.01 -19.98
CA VAL A 255 -3.30 -0.68 -20.81
C VAL A 255 -2.91 -2.04 -20.21
N TRP A 256 -3.00 -2.17 -18.88
CA TRP A 256 -2.60 -3.33 -18.11
C TRP A 256 -3.77 -4.24 -17.71
N ALA A 257 -4.97 -4.05 -18.28
CA ALA A 257 -6.15 -4.85 -17.96
C ALA A 257 -5.93 -6.37 -18.13
N LYS A 258 -5.22 -6.79 -19.18
CA LYS A 258 -4.94 -8.22 -19.43
C LYS A 258 -3.97 -8.82 -18.39
N PRO A 259 -2.79 -8.20 -18.11
CA PRO A 259 -1.94 -8.61 -16.99
C PRO A 259 -2.69 -8.69 -15.65
N LEU A 260 -3.45 -7.66 -15.31
CA LEU A 260 -4.20 -7.60 -14.04
C LEU A 260 -5.24 -8.71 -13.94
N LEU A 261 -5.94 -9.04 -15.04
CA LEU A 261 -6.88 -10.16 -15.08
C LEU A 261 -6.18 -11.51 -14.80
N ARG A 262 -4.94 -11.71 -15.28
CA ARG A 262 -4.15 -12.92 -14.99
C ARG A 262 -3.74 -13.00 -13.51
N LEU A 263 -3.61 -11.86 -12.85
CA LEU A 263 -3.39 -11.76 -11.41
C LEU A 263 -4.68 -11.87 -10.59
N GLY A 264 -5.83 -12.13 -11.24
CA GLY A 264 -7.12 -12.29 -10.58
C GLY A 264 -7.87 -10.97 -10.35
N LEU A 265 -7.40 -9.85 -10.90
CA LEU A 265 -8.08 -8.55 -10.82
C LEU A 265 -8.82 -8.24 -12.12
N ASP A 266 -10.14 -8.41 -12.10
CA ASP A 266 -10.99 -7.95 -13.20
C ASP A 266 -11.32 -6.46 -13.03
N LEU A 267 -10.86 -5.63 -13.96
CA LEU A 267 -11.15 -4.19 -13.96
C LEU A 267 -12.59 -3.89 -14.35
N ARG A 268 -13.32 -4.83 -14.96
CA ARG A 268 -14.72 -4.64 -15.34
C ARG A 268 -15.60 -4.61 -14.09
N SER A 269 -16.65 -3.80 -14.12
CA SER A 269 -17.69 -3.81 -13.10
C SER A 269 -18.48 -5.13 -13.14
N LYS A 270 -19.12 -5.48 -12.01
CA LYS A 270 -20.04 -6.63 -11.95
C LYS A 270 -21.13 -6.55 -13.02
N THR A 271 -21.56 -5.34 -13.38
CA THR A 271 -22.56 -5.06 -14.41
C THR A 271 -22.02 -5.37 -15.80
N GLU A 272 -20.83 -4.84 -16.14
CA GLU A 272 -20.15 -5.11 -17.42
C GLU A 272 -19.84 -6.61 -17.59
N ILE A 273 -19.42 -7.29 -16.52
CA ILE A 273 -19.19 -8.75 -16.55
C ILE A 273 -20.49 -9.48 -16.92
N LYS A 274 -21.61 -9.13 -16.28
CA LYS A 274 -22.92 -9.74 -16.56
C LYS A 274 -23.40 -9.44 -17.98
N GLU A 275 -23.15 -8.23 -18.48
CA GLU A 275 -23.54 -7.81 -19.83
C GLU A 275 -22.71 -8.51 -20.92
N VAL A 276 -21.40 -8.66 -20.70
CA VAL A 276 -20.54 -9.45 -21.59
C VAL A 276 -20.97 -10.92 -21.60
N GLU A 277 -21.31 -11.48 -20.42
CA GLU A 277 -21.84 -12.84 -20.33
C GLU A 277 -23.21 -13.01 -21.01
N SER A 278 -24.12 -12.05 -20.87
CA SER A 278 -25.43 -12.09 -21.50
C SER A 278 -25.31 -11.99 -23.02
N THR A 279 -24.48 -11.05 -23.50
CA THR A 279 -24.18 -10.86 -24.93
C THR A 279 -23.54 -12.11 -25.53
N ARG A 280 -22.57 -12.71 -24.82
CA ARG A 280 -21.95 -13.97 -25.24
C ARG A 280 -22.96 -15.11 -25.30
N LYS A 281 -23.84 -15.23 -24.30
CA LYS A 281 -24.92 -16.23 -24.31
C LYS A 281 -25.90 -16.00 -25.46
N ALA A 282 -26.29 -14.76 -25.73
CA ALA A 282 -27.17 -14.40 -26.84
C ALA A 282 -26.53 -14.72 -28.20
N SER A 283 -25.23 -14.43 -28.37
CA SER A 283 -24.47 -14.76 -29.58
C SER A 283 -24.38 -16.27 -29.81
N ILE A 284 -24.09 -17.05 -28.76
CA ILE A 284 -24.10 -18.53 -28.83
C ILE A 284 -25.49 -19.03 -29.20
N LEU A 285 -26.53 -18.47 -28.59
CA LEU A 285 -27.90 -18.86 -28.88
C LEU A 285 -28.27 -18.60 -30.35
N ALA A 286 -27.96 -17.42 -30.86
CA ALA A 286 -28.17 -17.05 -32.25
C ALA A 286 -27.39 -17.95 -33.23
N ALA A 287 -26.15 -18.31 -32.89
CA ALA A 287 -25.35 -19.25 -33.69
C ALA A 287 -25.96 -20.66 -33.72
N LEU A 288 -26.48 -21.15 -32.59
CA LEU A 288 -27.16 -22.45 -32.53
C LEU A 288 -28.49 -22.45 -33.27
N MET A 289 -29.30 -21.39 -33.15
CA MET A 289 -30.57 -21.26 -33.87
C MET A 289 -30.39 -21.18 -35.40
N ARG A 290 -29.26 -20.66 -35.88
CA ARG A 290 -28.92 -20.72 -37.32
C ARG A 290 -28.55 -22.12 -37.79
N ARG A 291 -27.96 -22.93 -36.91
CA ARG A 291 -27.47 -24.27 -37.26
C ARG A 291 -28.51 -25.37 -37.07
N TYR A 292 -29.46 -25.16 -36.14
CA TYR A 292 -30.43 -26.16 -35.74
C TYR A 292 -31.84 -25.58 -35.75
N ASP A 293 -32.75 -26.26 -36.44
CA ASP A 293 -34.17 -26.05 -36.25
C ASP A 293 -34.57 -26.61 -34.88
N ARG A 294 -35.04 -25.71 -34.01
CA ARG A 294 -35.40 -26.01 -32.63
C ARG A 294 -36.58 -26.99 -32.54
N GLN A 295 -37.55 -26.89 -33.44
CA GLN A 295 -38.72 -27.76 -33.45
C GLN A 295 -38.34 -29.16 -33.92
N LYS A 296 -37.59 -29.23 -35.03
CA LYS A 296 -37.06 -30.52 -35.54
C LYS A 296 -36.18 -31.21 -34.50
N LEU A 297 -35.26 -30.48 -33.87
CA LEU A 297 -34.40 -31.04 -32.83
C LEU A 297 -35.21 -31.56 -31.64
N TYR A 298 -36.27 -30.85 -31.26
CA TYR A 298 -37.18 -31.31 -30.21
C TYR A 298 -37.89 -32.61 -30.63
N ASP A 299 -38.37 -32.73 -31.87
CA ASP A 299 -39.02 -33.94 -32.37
C ASP A 299 -38.06 -35.13 -32.42
N ASP A 300 -36.84 -34.92 -32.92
CA ASP A 300 -35.83 -35.98 -33.00
C ASP A 300 -35.41 -36.49 -31.60
N VAL A 301 -35.25 -35.59 -30.62
CA VAL A 301 -34.89 -35.92 -29.23
C VAL A 301 -35.93 -36.82 -28.54
N TRP A 302 -37.19 -36.74 -28.97
CA TRP A 302 -38.30 -37.53 -28.46
C TRP A 302 -38.69 -38.71 -29.36
N ALA A 303 -38.05 -38.85 -30.52
CA ALA A 303 -38.22 -39.98 -31.43
C ALA A 303 -37.18 -41.08 -31.19
N GLU A 304 -35.96 -40.73 -30.78
CA GLU A 304 -34.89 -41.71 -30.59
C GLU A 304 -33.94 -41.41 -29.40
N PRO A 305 -33.19 -42.43 -28.92
CA PRO A 305 -32.20 -42.23 -27.88
C PRO A 305 -31.11 -41.24 -28.27
N MET A 306 -30.76 -40.34 -27.33
CA MET A 306 -29.74 -39.30 -27.50
C MET A 306 -28.41 -39.80 -28.07
N ARG A 307 -28.00 -41.03 -27.73
CA ARG A 307 -26.75 -41.63 -28.19
C ARG A 307 -26.73 -41.90 -29.69
N THR A 308 -27.86 -42.34 -30.23
CA THR A 308 -28.03 -42.56 -31.67
C THR A 308 -28.20 -41.22 -32.40
N LEU A 309 -28.98 -40.32 -31.79
CA LEU A 309 -29.25 -39.00 -32.34
C LEU A 309 -27.99 -38.13 -32.46
N ALA A 310 -27.11 -38.19 -31.46
CA ALA A 310 -25.87 -37.40 -31.44
C ALA A 310 -24.99 -37.70 -32.67
N THR A 311 -24.90 -38.96 -33.10
CA THR A 311 -24.18 -39.36 -34.32
C THR A 311 -24.75 -38.69 -35.57
N LYS A 312 -26.09 -38.60 -35.71
CA LYS A 312 -26.74 -37.92 -36.85
C LYS A 312 -26.44 -36.43 -36.90
N TYR A 313 -26.27 -35.82 -35.73
CA TYR A 313 -25.95 -34.41 -35.59
C TYR A 313 -24.43 -34.13 -35.60
N ASN A 314 -23.59 -35.15 -35.82
CA ASN A 314 -22.13 -35.08 -35.74
C ASN A 314 -21.64 -34.48 -34.41
N LEU A 315 -22.25 -34.89 -33.30
CA LEU A 315 -21.95 -34.44 -31.95
C LEU A 315 -21.75 -35.63 -31.02
N SER A 316 -21.14 -35.40 -29.86
CA SER A 316 -21.22 -36.34 -28.74
C SER A 316 -22.54 -36.18 -27.99
N ASP A 317 -22.96 -37.20 -27.25
CA ASP A 317 -24.16 -37.17 -26.39
C ASP A 317 -24.18 -35.95 -25.46
N VAL A 318 -23.01 -35.59 -24.92
CA VAL A 318 -22.83 -34.42 -24.04
C VAL A 318 -22.88 -33.11 -24.84
N GLY A 319 -22.35 -33.10 -26.07
CA GLY A 319 -22.44 -31.97 -26.99
C GLY A 319 -23.89 -31.67 -27.38
N LEU A 320 -24.64 -32.67 -27.84
CA LEU A 320 -26.05 -32.53 -28.18
C LEU A 320 -26.89 -32.16 -26.95
N ALA A 321 -26.58 -32.73 -25.78
CA ALA A 321 -27.21 -32.33 -24.52
C ALA A 321 -27.02 -30.85 -24.17
N LYS A 322 -25.81 -30.29 -24.41
CA LYS A 322 -25.54 -28.86 -24.23
C LYS A 322 -26.34 -28.02 -25.22
N VAL A 323 -26.43 -28.44 -26.49
CA VAL A 323 -27.26 -27.76 -27.50
C VAL A 323 -28.72 -27.70 -27.06
N CYS A 324 -29.31 -28.83 -26.67
CA CYS A 324 -30.69 -28.86 -26.18
C CYS A 324 -30.88 -27.96 -24.94
N LYS A 325 -29.93 -27.97 -24.00
CA LYS A 325 -29.98 -27.10 -22.80
C LYS A 325 -29.98 -25.62 -23.18
N THR A 326 -29.08 -25.21 -24.07
CA THR A 326 -28.98 -23.80 -24.51
C THR A 326 -30.21 -23.35 -25.27
N LEU A 327 -30.79 -24.22 -26.12
CA LEU A 327 -32.01 -23.96 -26.88
C LEU A 327 -33.30 -24.18 -26.07
N LYS A 328 -33.20 -24.40 -24.74
CA LYS A 328 -34.34 -24.73 -23.86
C LYS A 328 -35.23 -25.84 -24.44
N VAL A 329 -34.64 -26.87 -25.06
CA VAL A 329 -35.34 -28.05 -25.59
C VAL A 329 -35.42 -29.11 -24.49
N PRO A 330 -36.63 -29.49 -24.04
CA PRO A 330 -36.79 -30.49 -22.99
C PRO A 330 -36.38 -31.86 -23.52
N ARG A 331 -35.70 -32.63 -22.66
CA ARG A 331 -35.16 -33.95 -23.00
C ARG A 331 -35.84 -35.04 -22.15
N PRO A 332 -35.93 -36.27 -22.66
CA PRO A 332 -36.39 -37.40 -21.87
C PRO A 332 -35.54 -37.62 -20.61
N SER A 333 -36.16 -38.07 -19.52
CA SER A 333 -35.45 -38.40 -18.29
C SER A 333 -34.50 -39.59 -18.49
N ARG A 334 -33.50 -39.72 -17.61
CA ARG A 334 -32.62 -40.89 -17.61
C ARG A 334 -33.46 -42.15 -17.39
N GLY A 335 -33.38 -43.08 -18.35
CA GLY A 335 -34.15 -44.33 -18.33
C GLY A 335 -35.49 -44.29 -19.07
N TYR A 336 -35.93 -43.13 -19.58
CA TYR A 336 -37.17 -43.02 -20.38
C TYR A 336 -37.20 -44.03 -21.54
N TRP A 337 -36.15 -44.09 -22.34
CA TRP A 337 -36.05 -45.02 -23.46
C TRP A 337 -35.96 -46.49 -23.03
N ARG A 338 -35.42 -46.76 -21.83
CA ARG A 338 -35.40 -48.11 -21.25
C ARG A 338 -36.80 -48.54 -20.79
N GLN A 339 -37.59 -47.60 -20.28
CA GLN A 339 -38.98 -47.84 -19.88
C GLN A 339 -39.86 -48.13 -21.11
N ILE A 340 -39.69 -47.35 -22.20
CA ILE A 340 -40.35 -47.65 -23.48
C ILE A 340 -39.97 -49.03 -24.00
N ALA A 341 -38.67 -49.37 -24.01
CA ALA A 341 -38.19 -50.67 -24.50
C ALA A 341 -38.69 -51.87 -23.66
N THR A 342 -39.11 -51.64 -22.42
CA THR A 342 -39.63 -52.67 -21.50
C THR A 342 -41.16 -52.64 -21.37
N GLY A 343 -41.85 -51.92 -22.25
CA GLY A 343 -43.32 -51.86 -22.29
C GLY A 343 -43.97 -51.09 -21.14
N LYS A 344 -43.20 -50.32 -20.35
CA LYS A 344 -43.75 -49.53 -19.25
C LYS A 344 -44.42 -48.25 -19.76
N ARG A 345 -45.55 -47.87 -19.15
CA ARG A 345 -46.21 -46.59 -19.41
C ARG A 345 -45.30 -45.43 -18.95
N VAL A 346 -44.93 -44.56 -19.89
CA VAL A 346 -44.17 -43.33 -19.63
C VAL A 346 -45.08 -42.10 -19.65
N GLY A 347 -44.71 -41.05 -18.93
CA GLY A 347 -45.46 -39.79 -18.89
C GLY A 347 -45.50 -39.06 -20.23
N ARG A 348 -46.47 -38.15 -20.40
CA ARG A 348 -46.60 -37.32 -21.62
C ARG A 348 -45.36 -36.45 -21.83
N ARG A 349 -44.97 -36.31 -23.11
CA ARG A 349 -43.94 -35.40 -23.58
C ARG A 349 -44.29 -33.95 -23.18
N PRO A 350 -43.40 -33.20 -22.51
CA PRO A 350 -43.64 -31.81 -22.12
C PRO A 350 -43.63 -30.89 -23.34
N LEU A 351 -44.49 -29.88 -23.38
CA LEU A 351 -44.54 -28.90 -24.47
C LEU A 351 -43.19 -28.19 -24.64
N LEU A 352 -42.86 -27.81 -25.88
CA LEU A 352 -41.67 -27.04 -26.18
C LEU A 352 -41.84 -25.61 -25.60
N PRO A 353 -41.01 -25.17 -24.64
CA PRO A 353 -41.17 -23.85 -24.01
C PRO A 353 -40.96 -22.72 -25.01
N ASN A 354 -41.51 -21.53 -24.79
CA ASN A 354 -41.12 -20.35 -25.57
C ASN A 354 -39.74 -19.83 -25.15
N MET A 355 -38.99 -19.30 -26.11
CA MET A 355 -37.68 -18.67 -25.90
C MET A 355 -37.88 -17.21 -25.50
N ALA A 356 -38.61 -16.97 -24.40
CA ALA A 356 -38.62 -15.67 -23.74
C ALA A 356 -37.31 -15.43 -22.98
#